data_AF-E2CC15-F1
#
_entry.id   AF-E2CC15-F1
#
_cell.length_a   1.000
_cell.length_b   1.000
_cell.length_c   1.000
_cell.angle_alpha   90.00
_cell.angle_beta   90.00
_cell.angle_gamma   90.00
#
_symmetry.space_group_name_H-M   'P 1'
#
loop_
_entity.id
_entity.type
_entity.pdbx_description
1 polymer ?
#
loop_
_entity_poly.entity_id
_entity_poly.type
_entity_poly.pdbx_seq_one_letter_code
_entity_poly.pdbx_strand_id
1 'polypeptide(L)'
;MISGIQIHDASALTGDEILKTLKPNEQFHYISGAIGGIAYARFVRDKPSETGMKCMLNWWYRPNSTAAWDTVKQWLEHHKEKTAEIVLYALLSKECGQ
;
A
#
# COMPACT_ATOMS: atom_id res chain seq x y z
N MET A 1 31.75 14.58 17.87
CA MET A 1 30.82 15.03 16.83
C MET A 1 30.55 13.86 15.89
N ILE A 2 29.43 13.16 16.06
CA ILE A 2 28.94 12.21 15.04
C ILE A 2 28.04 13.06 14.15
N SER A 3 28.55 13.38 12.97
CA SER A 3 27.87 14.25 12.01
C SER A 3 26.63 13.53 11.46
N GLY A 4 25.46 14.14 11.63
CA GLY A 4 24.45 14.18 10.58
C GLY A 4 23.50 12.98 10.40
N ILE A 5 22.95 12.39 11.47
CA ILE A 5 21.66 11.70 11.31
C ILE A 5 20.61 12.80 11.19
N GLN A 6 20.24 13.16 9.95
CA GLN A 6 19.00 13.89 9.71
C GLN A 6 17.86 12.95 10.12
N ILE A 7 17.31 13.19 11.31
CA ILE A 7 16.01 12.63 11.67
C ILE A 7 15.00 13.35 10.80
N HIS A 8 14.56 12.69 9.73
CA HIS A 8 13.38 13.14 9.00
C HIS A 8 12.18 12.96 9.93
N ASP A 9 11.34 14.00 10.07
CA ASP A 9 10.06 13.83 10.74
C ASP A 9 9.29 12.71 10.04
N ALA A 10 8.91 11.68 10.80
CA ALA A 10 8.19 10.54 10.28
C ALA A 10 6.73 10.93 10.02
N SER A 11 6.46 11.48 8.82
CA SER A 11 5.10 11.67 8.32
C SER A 11 4.67 10.49 7.46
N ALA A 12 3.39 10.14 7.54
CA ALA A 12 2.80 9.17 6.60
C ALA A 12 2.94 9.71 5.17
N LEU A 13 3.50 8.90 4.27
CA LEU A 13 3.73 9.32 2.89
C LEU A 13 2.40 9.42 2.14
N THR A 14 2.22 10.52 1.41
CA THR A 14 1.13 10.69 0.46
C THR A 14 1.38 9.89 -0.83
N GLY A 15 0.32 9.68 -1.62
CA GLY A 15 0.46 9.09 -2.94
C GLY A 15 1.43 9.86 -3.84
N ASP A 16 1.41 11.20 -3.77
CA ASP A 16 2.33 12.06 -4.54
C ASP A 16 3.79 11.84 -4.14
N GLU A 17 4.08 11.80 -2.83
CA GLU A 17 5.43 11.61 -2.31
C GLU A 17 6.00 10.24 -2.66
N ILE A 18 5.18 9.18 -2.58
CA ILE A 18 5.62 7.83 -2.99
C ILE A 18 6.03 7.83 -4.47
N LEU A 19 5.15 8.33 -5.34
CA LEU A 19 5.36 8.23 -6.78
C LEU A 19 6.49 9.12 -7.29
N LYS A 20 6.75 10.26 -6.63
CA LYS A 20 7.78 11.22 -7.06
C LYS A 20 9.13 11.05 -6.38
N THR A 21 9.14 10.65 -5.11
CA THR A 21 10.36 10.67 -4.29
C THR A 21 11.01 9.30 -4.18
N LEU A 22 10.24 8.21 -4.16
CA LEU A 22 10.80 6.85 -4.07
C LEU A 22 11.21 6.31 -5.44
N LYS A 23 12.29 5.53 -5.49
CA LYS A 23 12.67 4.78 -6.71
C LYS A 23 11.66 3.69 -7.02
N PRO A 24 11.54 3.22 -8.28
CA PRO A 24 10.52 2.23 -8.66
C PRO A 24 10.47 0.97 -7.79
N ASN A 25 11.63 0.43 -7.39
CA ASN A 25 11.70 -0.73 -6.50
C ASN A 25 11.27 -0.36 -5.06
N GLU A 26 11.67 0.81 -4.56
CA GLU A 26 11.28 1.33 -3.24
C GLU A 26 9.77 1.56 -3.17
N GLN A 27 9.15 2.10 -4.24
CA GLN A 27 7.70 2.24 -4.36
C GLN A 27 7.01 0.88 -4.23
N PHE A 28 7.49 -0.13 -4.98
CA PHE A 28 6.91 -1.48 -4.94
C PHE A 28 7.02 -2.12 -3.56
N HIS A 29 8.17 -1.98 -2.89
CA HIS A 29 8.36 -2.50 -1.55
C HIS A 29 7.48 -1.81 -0.50
N TYR A 30 7.38 -0.48 -0.56
CA TYR A 30 6.50 0.29 0.31
C TYR A 30 5.05 -0.16 0.19
N ILE A 31 4.54 -0.18 -1.05
CA ILE A 31 3.16 -0.54 -1.35
C ILE A 31 2.88 -1.99 -0.94
N SER A 32 3.80 -2.91 -1.22
CA SER A 32 3.66 -4.32 -0.80
C SER A 32 3.58 -4.45 0.72
N GLY A 33 4.41 -3.72 1.45
CA GLY A 33 4.37 -3.70 2.93
C GLY A 33 3.04 -3.16 3.46
N ALA A 34 2.56 -2.04 2.90
CA ALA A 34 1.29 -1.44 3.27
C ALA A 34 0.11 -2.38 3.00
N ILE A 35 0.05 -3.00 1.81
CA ILE A 35 -0.97 -4.00 1.46
C ILE A 35 -0.92 -5.20 2.42
N GLY A 36 0.28 -5.69 2.76
CA GLY A 36 0.44 -6.78 3.72
C GLY A 36 -0.09 -6.43 5.12
N GLY A 37 0.19 -5.21 5.60
CA GLY A 37 -0.34 -4.70 6.86
C GLY A 37 -1.87 -4.59 6.85
N ILE A 38 -2.46 -4.06 5.76
CA ILE A 38 -3.92 -3.96 5.59
C ILE A 38 -4.56 -5.35 5.56
N ALA A 39 -3.97 -6.29 4.82
CA ALA A 39 -4.46 -7.66 4.74
C ALA A 39 -4.39 -8.38 6.10
N TYR A 40 -3.32 -8.17 6.86
CA TYR A 40 -3.22 -8.72 8.22
C TYR A 40 -4.26 -8.12 9.17
N ALA A 41 -4.44 -6.79 9.14
CA ALA A 41 -5.48 -6.12 9.92
C ALA A 41 -6.89 -6.68 9.61
N ARG A 42 -7.14 -6.97 8.32
CA ARG A 42 -8.36 -7.63 7.86
C ARG A 42 -8.53 -9.04 8.45
N PHE A 43 -7.48 -9.85 8.47
CA PHE A 43 -7.52 -11.16 9.12
C PHE A 43 -7.82 -11.06 10.62
N VAL A 44 -7.15 -10.15 11.33
CA VAL A 44 -7.37 -9.96 12.78
C VAL A 44 -8.83 -9.67 13.11
N ARG A 45 -9.51 -8.92 12.23
CA ARG A 45 -10.93 -8.58 12.35
C ARG A 45 -11.84 -9.76 12.00
N ASP A 46 -11.56 -10.46 10.91
CA ASP A 46 -12.43 -11.50 10.35
C ASP A 46 -12.19 -12.90 10.93
N LYS A 47 -11.18 -13.07 11.80
CA LYS A 47 -10.79 -14.37 12.36
C LYS A 47 -12.00 -15.15 12.92
N PRO A 48 -12.08 -16.47 12.68
CA PRO A 48 -11.04 -17.31 12.08
C PRO A 48 -10.99 -17.28 10.54
N SER A 49 -11.83 -16.48 9.88
CA SER A 49 -11.85 -16.43 8.42
C SER A 49 -10.62 -15.71 7.85
N GLU A 50 -9.96 -16.35 6.89
CA GLU A 50 -8.85 -15.77 6.13
C GLU A 50 -9.28 -15.21 4.77
N THR A 51 -10.57 -15.29 4.42
CA THR A 51 -11.07 -15.00 3.08
C THR A 51 -10.73 -13.58 2.61
N GLY A 52 -10.96 -12.56 3.45
CA GLY A 52 -10.66 -11.17 3.10
C GLY A 52 -9.16 -10.91 2.90
N MET A 53 -8.33 -11.41 3.82
CA MET A 53 -6.86 -11.32 3.73
C MET A 53 -6.36 -11.99 2.45
N LYS A 54 -6.81 -13.23 2.18
CA LYS A 54 -6.43 -13.98 0.98
C LYS A 54 -6.85 -13.27 -0.29
N CYS A 55 -8.03 -12.66 -0.33
CA CYS A 55 -8.44 -11.85 -1.48
C CYS A 55 -7.43 -10.72 -1.74
N MET A 56 -7.09 -9.91 -0.73
CA MET A 56 -6.21 -8.76 -0.89
C MET A 56 -4.80 -9.18 -1.35
N LEU A 57 -4.23 -10.21 -0.73
CA LEU A 57 -2.91 -10.72 -1.09
C LEU A 57 -2.90 -11.35 -2.49
N ASN A 58 -3.93 -12.13 -2.84
CA ASN A 58 -4.04 -12.73 -4.17
C ASN A 58 -4.27 -11.68 -5.25
N TRP A 59 -5.04 -10.63 -4.98
CA TRP A 59 -5.26 -9.53 -5.91
C TRP A 59 -3.95 -8.80 -6.24
N TRP A 60 -3.10 -8.59 -5.21
CA TRP A 60 -1.80 -7.92 -5.37
C TRP A 60 -0.76 -8.80 -6.05
N TYR A 61 -0.58 -10.03 -5.57
CA TYR A 61 0.43 -10.97 -6.05
C TYR A 61 -0.06 -11.88 -7.19
N ARG A 62 -1.11 -11.47 -7.91
CA ARG A 62 -1.65 -12.23 -9.04
C ARG A 62 -0.58 -12.46 -10.12
N PRO A 63 -0.71 -13.52 -10.95
CA PRO A 63 0.25 -13.84 -12.01
C PRO A 63 0.55 -12.68 -12.99
N ASN A 64 -0.39 -11.75 -13.16
CA ASN A 64 -0.22 -10.50 -13.90
C ASN A 64 -0.06 -9.30 -12.94
N SER A 65 0.95 -9.35 -12.07
CA SER A 65 1.19 -8.34 -11.04
C SER A 65 1.37 -6.93 -11.62
N THR A 66 1.84 -6.80 -12.86
CA THR A 66 1.92 -5.52 -13.60
C THR A 66 0.57 -4.80 -13.66
N ALA A 67 -0.54 -5.52 -13.86
CA ALA A 67 -1.86 -4.90 -13.89
C ALA A 67 -2.29 -4.40 -12.50
N ALA A 68 -1.89 -5.10 -11.43
CA ALA A 68 -2.18 -4.67 -10.06
C ALA A 68 -1.39 -3.40 -9.73
N TRP A 69 -0.11 -3.39 -10.10
CA TRP A 69 0.79 -2.25 -10.00
C TRP A 69 0.25 -1.01 -10.71
N ASP A 70 -0.18 -1.16 -11.96
CA ASP A 70 -0.72 -0.03 -12.74
C ASP A 70 -2.01 0.51 -12.14
N THR A 71 -2.87 -0.38 -11.63
CA THR A 71 -4.10 0.03 -10.91
C THR A 71 -3.76 0.84 -9.67
N VAL A 72 -2.80 0.38 -8.86
CA VAL A 72 -2.36 1.10 -7.65
C VAL A 72 -1.79 2.47 -8.00
N LYS A 73 -0.89 2.56 -8.98
CA LYS A 73 -0.32 3.85 -9.39
C LYS A 73 -1.40 4.83 -9.82
N GLN A 74 -2.32 4.43 -10.69
CA GLN A 74 -3.43 5.28 -11.12
C GLN A 74 -4.29 5.73 -9.94
N TRP A 75 -4.53 4.83 -8.97
CA TRP A 75 -5.32 5.14 -7.78
C TRP A 75 -4.62 6.14 -6.85
N LEU A 76 -3.31 6.02 -6.68
CA LEU A 76 -2.47 6.97 -5.93
C LEU A 76 -2.39 8.32 -6.64
N GLU A 77 -2.23 8.35 -7.97
CA GLU A 77 -2.23 9.59 -8.76
C GLU A 77 -3.55 10.35 -8.64
N HIS A 78 -4.69 9.63 -8.65
CA HIS A 78 -6.00 10.24 -8.50
C HIS A 78 -6.23 10.84 -7.10
N HIS A 79 -5.61 10.27 -6.08
CA HIS A 79 -5.75 10.67 -4.66
C HIS A 79 -4.44 11.18 -4.06
N LYS A 80 -3.61 11.86 -4.87
CA LYS A 80 -2.21 12.15 -4.57
C LYS A 80 -1.94 12.88 -3.25
N GLU A 81 -2.89 13.66 -2.74
CA GLU A 81 -2.77 14.43 -1.49
C GLU A 81 -3.15 13.63 -0.23
N LYS A 82 -3.64 12.40 -0.39
CA LYS A 82 -4.00 11.52 0.73
C LYS A 82 -2.84 10.60 1.08
N THR A 83 -2.77 10.19 2.34
CA THR A 83 -1.81 9.18 2.77
C THR A 83 -2.02 7.88 2.02
N ALA A 84 -0.94 7.26 1.59
CA ALA A 84 -1.01 6.12 0.69
C ALA A 84 -1.75 4.94 1.32
N GLU A 85 -1.63 4.74 2.63
CA GLU A 85 -2.32 3.66 3.34
C GLU A 85 -3.84 3.80 3.26
N ILE A 86 -4.39 5.02 3.35
CA ILE A 86 -5.84 5.27 3.23
C ILE A 86 -6.29 4.99 1.80
N VAL A 87 -5.51 5.42 0.82
CA VAL A 87 -5.80 5.23 -0.61
C VAL A 87 -5.77 3.74 -0.97
N LEU A 88 -4.77 3.01 -0.49
CA LEU A 88 -4.63 1.56 -0.66
C LEU A 88 -5.74 0.80 0.05
N TYR A 89 -6.11 1.19 1.27
CA TYR A 89 -7.24 0.60 2.00
C TYR A 89 -8.55 0.75 1.23
N ALA A 90 -8.83 1.94 0.70
CA ALA A 90 -10.03 2.19 -0.09
C ALA A 90 -10.07 1.33 -1.36
N LEU A 91 -8.93 1.20 -2.06
CA LEU A 91 -8.82 0.33 -3.25
C LEU A 91 -9.07 -1.13 -2.90
N LEU A 92 -8.37 -1.66 -1.90
CA LEU A 92 -8.52 -3.06 -1.50
C LEU A 92 -9.93 -3.35 -0.98
N SER A 93 -10.57 -2.41 -0.30
CA SER A 93 -11.96 -2.56 0.14
C SER A 93 -12.94 -2.61 -1.04
N LYS A 94 -12.66 -1.88 -2.12
CA LYS A 94 -13.44 -1.95 -3.36
C LYS A 94 -13.28 -3.32 -4.05
N GLU A 95 -12.05 -3.82 -4.14
CA GLU A 95 -11.74 -5.05 -4.86
C GLU A 95 -12.11 -6.33 -4.08
N CYS A 96 -12.01 -6.28 -2.75
CA CYS A 96 -12.14 -7.45 -1.87
C CYS A 96 -13.25 -7.35 -0.81
N GLY A 97 -14.05 -6.28 -0.84
CA GLY A 97 -15.11 -6.01 0.13
C GLY A 97 -14.60 -5.38 1.43
N GLN A 98 -15.52 -4.77 2.18
CA GLN A 98 -15.22 -4.10 3.45
C GLN A 98 -14.90 -5.04 4.58
#